data_AF-A0A850TWM2-F1
#
_entry.id   AF-A0A850TWM2-F1
#
_cell.length_a   1.000
_cell.length_b   1.000
_cell.length_c   1.000
_cell.angle_alpha   90.00
_cell.angle_beta   90.00
_cell.angle_gamma   90.00
#
_symmetry.space_group_name_H-M   'P 1'
#
loop_
_entity.id
_entity.type
_entity.pdbx_description
1 polymer ?
#
loop_
_entity_poly.entity_id
_entity_poly.type
_entity_poly.pdbx_seq_one_letter_code
_entity_poly.pdbx_strand_id
1 'polypeptide(L)'
;QRILRLAEMCRRLETEEEKVLPFYPSSLVEGEQQDARRVLEEMPVEPLAQAVWDYVGLERFWQRFSKAKLEEQALERERAALSQQNQHLRELLRQYLAGISVSHEVLEEPNPL
;
A
#
# COMPACT_ATOMS: atom_id res chain seq x y z
N GLN A 1 20.37 2.45 -22.45
CA GLN A 1 20.93 2.92 -21.16
C GLN A 1 19.90 3.56 -20.23
N ARG A 2 18.93 4.36 -20.70
CA ARG A 2 17.95 5.05 -19.83
C ARG A 2 17.11 4.13 -18.92
N ILE A 3 16.63 3.00 -19.45
CA ILE A 3 15.82 2.03 -18.70
C ILE A 3 16.61 1.43 -17.53
N LEU A 4 17.88 1.07 -17.75
CA LEU A 4 18.74 0.49 -16.70
C LEU A 4 19.00 1.48 -15.57
N ARG A 5 19.20 2.77 -15.88
CA ARG A 5 19.35 3.82 -14.86
C ARG A 5 18.08 4.00 -14.04
N LEU A 6 16.91 3.98 -14.69
CA LEU A 6 15.63 4.05 -13.98
C LEU A 6 15.44 2.83 -13.08
N ALA A 7 15.73 1.63 -13.57
CA ALA A 7 15.64 0.40 -12.79
C ALA A 7 16.57 0.46 -11.56
N GLU A 8 17.80 0.96 -11.70
CA GLU A 8 18.73 1.15 -10.59
C GLU A 8 18.20 2.16 -9.55
N MET A 9 17.65 3.30 -10.00
CA MET A 9 17.04 4.28 -9.10
C MET A 9 15.84 3.70 -8.35
N CYS A 10 14.95 2.98 -9.04
CA CYS A 10 13.80 2.31 -8.43
C CYS A 10 14.23 1.24 -7.42
N ARG A 11 15.28 0.47 -7.73
CA ARG A 11 15.80 -0.57 -6.84
C ARG A 11 16.25 -0.04 -5.48
N ARG A 12 16.64 1.23 -5.39
CA ARG A 12 16.99 1.87 -4.11
C ARG A 12 15.80 2.08 -3.19
N LEU A 13 14.58 2.11 -3.73
CA LEU A 13 13.33 2.29 -3.00
C LEU A 13 12.65 0.97 -2.65
N GLU A 14 13.15 -0.15 -3.18
CA GLU A 14 12.66 -1.50 -2.87
C GLU A 14 13.08 -1.91 -1.45
N THR A 15 12.22 -2.68 -0.80
CA THR A 15 12.53 -3.32 0.48
C THR A 15 13.62 -4.39 0.32
N GLU A 16 14.29 -4.77 1.41
CA GLU A 16 15.28 -5.85 1.37
C GLU A 16 14.66 -7.19 0.97
N GLU A 17 13.42 -7.44 1.40
CA GLU A 17 12.67 -8.63 0.98
C GLU A 17 12.49 -8.68 -0.54
N GLU A 18 12.05 -7.59 -1.17
CA GLU A 18 11.86 -7.52 -2.62
C GLU A 18 13.16 -7.64 -3.42
N LYS A 19 14.29 -7.22 -2.83
CA LYS A 19 15.60 -7.36 -3.45
C LYS A 19 16.08 -8.81 -3.46
N VAL A 20 15.70 -9.60 -2.46
CA VAL A 20 16.09 -11.00 -2.28
C VAL A 20 15.08 -11.95 -2.92
N LEU A 21 13.79 -11.66 -2.81
CA LEU A 21 12.65 -12.41 -3.34
C LEU A 21 11.79 -11.50 -4.25
N PRO A 22 12.24 -11.17 -5.47
CA PRO A 22 11.54 -10.21 -6.32
C PRO A 22 10.23 -10.74 -6.91
N PHE A 23 9.99 -12.06 -6.84
CA PHE A 23 8.88 -12.72 -7.49
C PHE A 23 8.16 -13.62 -6.50
N TYR A 24 6.85 -13.41 -6.38
CA TYR A 24 5.99 -14.22 -5.54
C TYR A 24 5.63 -15.53 -6.26
N PRO A 25 5.38 -16.60 -5.52
CA PRO A 25 4.77 -17.79 -6.10
C PRO A 25 3.41 -17.41 -6.69
N SER A 26 3.05 -18.05 -7.80
CA SER A 26 1.72 -17.89 -8.36
C SER A 26 0.66 -18.32 -7.34
N SER A 27 -0.38 -17.51 -7.19
CA SER A 27 -1.56 -17.86 -6.39
C SER A 27 -2.46 -18.88 -7.10
N LEU A 28 -2.22 -19.15 -8.38
CA LEU A 28 -2.98 -20.10 -9.18
C LEU A 28 -2.62 -21.53 -8.79
N VAL A 29 -3.61 -22.41 -8.77
CA VAL A 29 -3.42 -23.84 -8.60
C VAL A 29 -2.74 -24.43 -9.85
N GLU A 30 -2.05 -25.57 -9.74
CA GLU A 30 -1.31 -26.19 -10.85
C GLU A 30 -2.14 -26.36 -12.13
N GLY A 31 -3.42 -26.75 -12.02
CA GLY A 31 -4.32 -26.85 -13.18
C GLY A 31 -4.55 -25.51 -13.87
N GLU A 32 -4.83 -24.47 -13.09
CA GLU A 32 -5.05 -23.10 -13.61
C GLU A 32 -3.78 -22.53 -14.25
N GLN A 33 -2.60 -22.84 -13.69
CA GLN A 33 -1.33 -22.47 -14.31
C GLN A 33 -1.10 -23.15 -15.66
N GLN A 34 -1.48 -24.43 -15.78
CA GLN A 34 -1.40 -25.16 -17.04
C GLN A 34 -2.34 -24.57 -18.09
N ASP A 35 -3.57 -24.25 -17.69
CA ASP A 35 -4.54 -23.63 -18.59
C ASP A 35 -4.10 -22.23 -19.04
N ALA A 36 -3.58 -21.40 -18.13
CA ALA A 36 -3.03 -20.10 -18.47
C ALA A 36 -1.85 -20.21 -19.47
N ARG A 37 -0.97 -21.21 -19.31
CA ARG A 37 0.12 -21.47 -20.25
C ARG A 37 -0.39 -21.84 -21.63
N ARG A 38 -1.40 -22.71 -21.72
CA ARG A 38 -1.99 -23.11 -23.01
C ARG A 38 -2.56 -21.91 -23.76
N VAL A 39 -3.28 -21.04 -23.07
CA VAL A 39 -3.86 -19.82 -23.67
C VAL A 39 -2.76 -18.88 -24.20
N LEU A 40 -1.61 -18.79 -23.52
CA LEU A 40 -0.48 -17.97 -23.98
C LEU A 40 0.24 -18.55 -25.21
N GLU A 41 0.19 -19.87 -25.39
CA GLU A 41 0.74 -20.57 -26.57
C GLU A 41 -0.16 -20.42 -27.80
N GLU A 42 -1.46 -20.17 -27.61
CA GLU A 42 -2.40 -19.93 -28.70
C GLU A 42 -2.17 -18.54 -29.33
N MET A 43 -2.19 -18.48 -30.66
CA MET A 43 -1.98 -17.22 -31.38
C MET A 43 -3.19 -16.30 -31.20
N PRO A 44 -3.01 -15.06 -30.70
CA PRO A 44 -4.13 -14.17 -30.43
C PRO A 44 -4.80 -13.70 -31.72
N VAL A 45 -6.12 -13.90 -31.78
CA VAL A 45 -6.97 -13.52 -32.93
C VAL A 45 -7.52 -12.10 -32.77
N GLU A 46 -7.82 -11.70 -31.53
CA GLU A 46 -8.40 -10.39 -31.24
C GLU A 46 -7.31 -9.30 -31.11
N PRO A 47 -7.58 -8.06 -31.57
CA PRO A 47 -6.61 -6.96 -31.47
C PRO A 47 -6.15 -6.65 -30.04
N LEU A 48 -7.05 -6.75 -29.06
CA LEU A 48 -6.70 -6.55 -27.66
C LEU A 48 -5.78 -7.68 -27.15
N ALA A 49 -6.08 -8.93 -27.54
CA ALA A 49 -5.26 -10.08 -27.17
C ALA A 49 -3.86 -9.98 -27.77
N GLN A 50 -3.71 -9.50 -29.02
CA GLN A 50 -2.41 -9.22 -29.64
C GLN A 50 -1.62 -8.18 -28.85
N ALA A 51 -2.27 -7.06 -28.49
CA ALA A 51 -1.62 -6.03 -27.69
C ALA A 51 -1.16 -6.55 -26.33
N VAL A 52 -1.96 -7.40 -25.65
CA VAL A 52 -1.56 -8.04 -24.39
C VAL A 52 -0.41 -9.02 -24.61
N TRP A 53 -0.44 -9.76 -25.71
CA TRP A 53 0.58 -10.75 -26.06
C TRP A 53 1.97 -10.12 -26.22
N ASP A 54 2.05 -8.92 -26.81
CA ASP A 54 3.29 -8.14 -26.93
C ASP A 54 3.96 -7.84 -25.58
N TYR A 55 3.19 -7.85 -24.49
CA TYR A 55 3.67 -7.57 -23.13
C TYR A 55 3.73 -8.80 -22.21
N VAL A 56 3.53 -10.02 -22.73
CA VAL A 56 3.59 -11.26 -21.92
C VAL A 56 4.94 -11.41 -21.22
N GLY A 57 6.04 -10.99 -21.85
CA GLY A 57 7.38 -10.99 -21.24
C GLY A 57 7.53 -10.05 -20.03
N LEU A 58 6.58 -9.15 -19.78
CA LEU A 58 6.56 -8.21 -18.67
C LEU A 58 5.67 -8.65 -17.50
N GLU A 59 5.15 -9.88 -17.50
CA GLU A 59 4.28 -10.37 -16.41
C GLU A 59 4.87 -10.10 -15.02
N ARG A 60 6.15 -10.43 -14.81
CA ARG A 60 6.86 -10.21 -13.55
C ARG A 60 6.99 -8.73 -13.19
N PHE A 61 7.13 -7.85 -14.18
CA PHE A 61 7.14 -6.41 -13.95
C PHE A 61 5.77 -5.96 -13.45
N TRP A 62 4.69 -6.40 -14.09
CA TRP A 62 3.33 -6.06 -13.71
C TRP A 62 2.92 -6.61 -12.36
N GLN A 63 3.39 -7.81 -11.98
CA GLN A 63 3.22 -8.36 -10.64
C GLN A 63 3.84 -7.44 -9.58
N ARG A 64 5.11 -7.05 -9.77
CA ARG A 64 5.82 -6.16 -8.83
C ARG A 64 5.21 -4.77 -8.78
N PHE A 65 4.84 -4.22 -9.92
CA PHE A 65 4.18 -2.91 -10.00
C PHE A 65 2.82 -2.93 -9.30
N SER A 66 1.99 -3.94 -9.57
CA SER A 66 0.67 -4.09 -8.95
C SER A 66 0.79 -4.24 -7.44
N LYS A 67 1.77 -5.03 -6.96
CA LYS A 67 2.08 -5.13 -5.53
C LYS A 67 2.40 -3.76 -4.92
N ALA A 68 3.39 -3.05 -5.47
CA ALA A 68 3.81 -1.76 -4.93
C ALA A 68 2.64 -0.75 -4.90
N LYS A 69 1.75 -0.79 -5.90
CA LYS A 69 0.53 0.02 -5.92
C LYS A 69 -0.48 -0.36 -4.85
N LEU A 70 -0.67 -1.64 -4.58
CA LEU A 70 -1.52 -2.10 -3.49
C LEU A 70 -0.96 -1.68 -2.13
N GLU A 71 0.35 -1.80 -1.94
CA GLU A 71 1.03 -1.38 -0.71
C GLU A 71 0.95 0.14 -0.50
N GLU A 72 1.17 0.95 -1.54
CA GLU A 72 0.99 2.40 -1.51
C GLU A 72 -0.42 2.75 -1.01
N GLN A 73 -1.46 2.14 -1.59
CA GLN A 73 -2.85 2.37 -1.19
C GLN A 73 -3.15 1.89 0.24
N ALA A 74 -2.56 0.78 0.68
CA ALA A 74 -2.71 0.30 2.05
C ALA A 74 -2.08 1.27 3.06
N LEU A 75 -0.86 1.74 2.79
CA LEU A 75 -0.15 2.72 3.62
C LEU A 75 -0.88 4.06 3.68
N GLU A 76 -1.45 4.53 2.58
CA GLU A 76 -2.26 5.76 2.57
C GLU A 76 -3.46 5.66 3.51
N ARG A 77 -4.17 4.53 3.49
CA ARG A 77 -5.31 4.28 4.38
C ARG A 77 -4.88 4.21 5.84
N GLU A 78 -3.80 3.50 6.14
CA GLU A 78 -3.27 3.38 7.50
C GLU A 78 -2.83 4.74 8.05
N ARG A 79 -2.11 5.53 7.24
CA ARG A 79 -1.72 6.91 7.60
C ARG A 79 -2.93 7.78 7.90
N ALA A 80 -3.99 7.69 7.09
CA ALA A 80 -5.22 8.43 7.32
C ALA A 80 -5.88 8.04 8.66
N ALA A 81 -5.98 6.74 8.94
CA ALA A 81 -6.52 6.22 10.20
C ALA A 81 -5.70 6.67 11.41
N LEU A 82 -4.37 6.55 11.36
CA LEU A 82 -3.46 7.00 12.42
C LEU A 82 -3.56 8.51 12.65
N SER A 83 -3.70 9.30 11.59
CA SER A 83 -3.87 10.75 11.68
C SER A 83 -5.18 11.12 12.43
N GLN A 84 -6.29 10.47 12.08
CA GLN A 84 -7.57 10.66 12.77
C GLN A 84 -7.49 10.25 14.25
N GLN A 85 -6.88 9.10 14.54
CA GLN A 85 -6.66 8.67 15.93
C GLN A 85 -5.82 9.67 16.71
N ASN A 86 -4.74 10.19 16.12
CA ASN A 86 -3.89 11.18 16.77
C ASN A 86 -4.62 12.48 17.05
N GLN A 87 -5.45 12.95 16.11
CA GLN A 87 -6.31 14.13 16.30
C GLN A 87 -7.27 13.92 17.46
N HIS A 88 -7.97 12.78 17.49
CA HIS A 88 -8.90 12.44 18.56
C HIS A 88 -8.22 12.37 19.93
N LEU A 89 -7.05 11.73 20.03
CA LEU A 89 -6.29 11.68 21.28
C LEU A 89 -5.86 13.07 21.76
N ARG A 90 -5.47 13.96 20.85
CA ARG A 90 -5.14 15.36 21.19
C ARG A 90 -6.36 16.15 21.68
N GLU A 91 -7.52 15.92 21.10
CA GLU A 91 -8.78 16.53 21.54
C GLU A 91 -9.17 16.05 22.94
N LEU A 92 -9.11 14.75 23.20
CA LEU A 92 -9.35 14.18 24.53
C LEU A 92 -8.37 14.75 25.57
N LEU A 93 -7.09 14.86 25.23
CA LEU A 93 -6.08 15.44 26.12
C LEU A 93 -6.37 16.92 26.41
N ARG A 94 -6.79 17.71 25.42
CA ARG A 94 -7.20 19.11 25.63
C ARG A 94 -8.42 19.20 26.54
N GLN A 95 -9.44 18.37 26.32
CA GLN A 95 -10.63 18.34 27.16
C GLN A 95 -10.30 17.95 28.61
N TYR A 96 -9.40 16.98 28.80
CA TYR A 96 -8.92 16.58 30.12
C TYR A 96 -8.20 17.72 30.85
N LEU A 97 -7.29 18.42 30.16
CA LEU A 97 -6.59 19.58 30.74
C LEU A 97 -7.54 20.73 31.07
N ALA A 98 -8.53 21.01 30.21
CA ALA A 98 -9.55 22.01 30.48
C ALA A 98 -10.47 21.60 31.64
N GLY A 99 -10.81 20.31 31.77
CA GLY A 99 -11.57 19.79 32.90
C GLY A 99 -10.84 19.97 34.23
N ILE A 100 -9.52 19.78 34.25
CA ILE A 100 -8.68 20.06 35.43
C ILE A 100 -8.59 21.55 35.71
N SER A 101 -8.41 22.40 34.69
CA SER A 101 -8.33 23.85 34.89
C SER A 101 -9.64 24.44 35.41
N VAL A 102 -10.79 24.01 34.88
CA VAL A 102 -12.11 24.39 35.39
C VAL A 102 -12.33 23.86 36.80
N SER A 103 -11.84 22.65 37.13
CA SER A 103 -11.88 22.13 38.50
C SER A 103 -11.05 23.00 39.47
N HIS A 104 -9.90 23.52 39.03
CA HIS A 104 -9.08 24.43 39.83
C HIS A 104 -9.73 25.81 39.98
N GLU A 105 -10.33 26.36 38.92
CA GLU A 105 -11.09 27.62 38.96
C GLU A 105 -12.32 27.53 39.87
N VAL A 106 -13.05 26.42 39.86
CA VAL A 106 -14.20 26.17 40.76
C VAL A 106 -13.78 25.95 42.22
N LEU A 107 -12.53 25.52 42.47
CA LEU A 107 -11.96 25.39 43.82
C LEU A 107 -11.39 26.72 44.36
N GLU A 108 -11.03 27.67 43.50
CA GLU A 108 -10.49 28.98 43.89
C GLU A 108 -11.57 30.07 44.05
N GLU A 109 -12.77 29.90 43.47
CA GLU A 109 -13.91 30.73 43.86
C GLU A 109 -14.33 30.39 45.30
N PRO A 110 -14.60 31.39 46.17
CA PRO A 110 -15.04 31.14 47.53
C PRO A 110 -16.41 30.47 47.49
N ASN A 111 -16.41 29.15 47.70
CA ASN A 111 -17.60 28.32 47.80
C ASN A 111 -18.56 28.93 48.84
N PRO A 112 -19.79 29.33 48.49
CA PRO A 112 -20.71 30.01 49.40
C PRO A 112 -21.45 29.03 50.34
N LEU A 113 -20.75 28.00 50.84
CA LEU A 113 -21.23 27.10 51.90
C LEU A 113 -20.29 27.15 53.11
#